data_AF-A0A932YWX9-F1
#
_entry.id   AF-A0A932YWX9-F1
#
_cell.length_a   1.000
_cell.length_b   1.000
_cell.length_c   1.000
_cell.angle_alpha   90.00
_cell.angle_beta   90.00
_cell.angle_gamma   90.00
#
_symmetry.space_group_name_H-M   'P 1'
#
loop_
_entity.id
_entity.type
_entity.pdbx_description
1 polymer ?
#
loop_
_entity_poly.entity_id
_entity_poly.type
_entity_poly.pdbx_seq_one_letter_code
_entity_poly.pdbx_strand_id
1 'polypeptide(L)'
;MDFKDKNQLIAAAAVVVVVVAVGGFWLGWTTARRGGGEESAAEEQGVDVSGAVLVGGNAIAVNDQPAGTSVAISMVTLAADGWVAIHEDRDGKPGNILGAQWFPAGQGQSGSVELLRGTENGKVYYAMLHSDDGDHKFDRAIDLPIADPLGNAIMMRFVATALPSAQ
;
A
#
# COMPACT_ATOMS: atom_id res chain seq x y z
N MET A 1 17.04 -23.85 51.47
CA MET A 1 17.36 -23.31 50.14
C MET A 1 17.59 -21.82 50.34
N ASP A 2 18.76 -21.39 49.87
CA ASP A 2 19.50 -20.18 50.25
C ASP A 2 18.94 -18.91 49.61
N PHE A 3 19.10 -17.79 50.31
CA PHE A 3 18.74 -16.43 49.97
C PHE A 3 19.66 -15.85 48.89
N LYS A 4 19.10 -15.36 47.78
CA LYS A 4 19.64 -14.15 47.13
C LYS A 4 18.65 -13.48 46.18
N ASP A 5 17.90 -12.54 46.72
CA ASP A 5 17.47 -11.37 45.95
C ASP A 5 18.71 -10.59 45.48
N LYS A 6 18.74 -10.20 44.21
CA LYS A 6 19.43 -9.03 43.62
C LYS A 6 19.40 -9.11 42.10
N ASN A 7 18.48 -8.37 41.48
CA ASN A 7 18.81 -7.37 40.46
C ASN A 7 17.53 -6.71 39.93
N GLN A 8 16.99 -5.80 40.75
CA GLN A 8 16.35 -4.59 40.25
C GLN A 8 17.48 -3.71 39.69
N LEU A 9 17.53 -3.50 38.37
CA LEU A 9 18.25 -2.40 37.78
C LEU A 9 17.37 -1.79 36.68
N ILE A 10 16.74 -0.67 37.04
CA ILE A 10 16.27 0.34 36.11
C ILE A 10 17.51 0.86 35.37
N ALA A 11 17.52 0.76 34.04
CA ALA A 11 18.39 1.59 33.21
C ALA A 11 17.54 2.10 32.05
N ALA A 12 17.42 3.42 32.04
CA ALA A 12 16.58 4.21 31.16
C ALA A 12 17.07 4.18 29.70
N ALA A 13 16.13 4.62 28.86
CA ALA A 13 16.21 4.92 27.44
C ALA A 13 17.59 5.31 26.85
N ALA A 14 17.81 4.84 25.62
CA ALA A 14 18.47 5.63 24.59
C ALA A 14 17.83 5.30 23.23
N VAL A 15 16.75 6.02 22.93
CA VAL A 15 16.27 6.24 21.56
C VAL A 15 17.32 7.12 20.89
N VAL A 16 18.10 6.54 19.97
CA VAL A 16 19.01 7.32 19.12
C VAL A 16 18.21 7.73 17.88
N VAL A 17 17.57 8.89 17.98
CA VAL A 17 17.10 9.64 16.82
C VAL A 17 18.28 10.48 16.36
N VAL A 18 18.91 10.08 15.26
CA VAL A 18 19.85 10.95 14.54
C VAL A 18 19.01 11.88 13.66
N VAL A 19 18.60 13.02 14.22
CA VAL A 19 18.24 14.19 13.40
C VAL A 19 19.54 14.88 13.06
N VAL A 20 20.02 14.72 11.82
CA VAL A 20 21.05 15.61 11.28
C VAL A 20 20.38 16.94 10.96
N ALA A 21 20.26 17.79 11.97
CA ALA A 21 19.99 19.21 11.78
C ALA A 21 21.32 19.86 11.36
N VAL A 22 21.55 20.00 10.06
CA VAL A 22 22.62 20.89 9.57
C VAL A 22 22.10 22.32 9.75
N GLY A 23 22.60 22.97 10.80
CA GLY A 23 22.24 24.32 11.16
C GLY A 23 22.61 25.32 10.07
N GLY A 24 21.64 26.15 9.70
CA GLY A 24 21.88 27.43 9.06
C GLY A 24 22.48 28.40 10.06
N PHE A 25 23.77 28.69 9.91
CA PHE A 25 24.41 29.86 10.48
C PHE A 25 25.70 30.14 9.71
N TRP A 26 25.74 31.20 8.90
CA TRP A 26 26.97 31.98 8.77
C TRP A 26 26.68 33.39 8.24
N LEU A 27 27.22 34.36 8.99
CA LEU A 27 27.23 35.78 8.72
C LEU A 27 28.00 36.10 7.43
N GLY A 28 27.46 37.00 6.61
CA GLY A 28 28.17 37.60 5.50
C GLY A 28 29.19 38.65 5.96
N TRP A 29 30.47 38.44 5.63
CA TRP A 29 31.48 39.48 5.48
C TRP A 29 32.47 39.07 4.37
N THR A 30 32.50 39.90 3.31
CA THR A 30 33.50 40.16 2.25
C THR A 30 34.53 39.07 1.86
N THR A 31 34.62 38.76 0.57
CA THR A 31 35.51 39.44 -0.41
C THR A 31 35.46 38.68 -1.74
N ALA A 32 35.40 39.43 -2.84
CA ALA A 32 35.33 38.92 -4.21
C ALA A 32 36.56 38.11 -4.65
N ARG A 33 36.35 37.00 -5.38
CA ARG A 33 36.69 36.86 -6.81
C ARG A 33 36.71 35.39 -7.26
N ARG A 34 36.16 35.18 -8.48
CA ARG A 34 36.60 34.27 -9.55
C ARG A 34 36.00 32.85 -9.56
N GLY A 35 35.38 32.54 -10.70
CA GLY A 35 35.10 31.16 -11.15
C GLY A 35 33.61 30.86 -11.18
N GLY A 36 33.07 30.64 -12.37
CA GLY A 36 31.66 30.37 -12.62
C GLY A 36 31.19 28.98 -12.15
N GLY A 37 29.90 28.74 -12.37
CA GLY A 37 29.23 27.47 -12.12
C GLY A 37 27.86 27.71 -11.49
N GLU A 38 26.87 27.07 -12.11
CA GLU A 38 25.42 27.25 -12.01
C GLU A 38 24.80 27.33 -10.60
N GLU A 39 23.87 28.28 -10.45
CA GLU A 39 22.88 28.34 -9.37
C GLU A 39 21.51 27.98 -9.99
N SER A 40 21.08 26.73 -9.84
CA SER A 40 19.73 26.30 -10.22
C SER A 40 18.98 25.91 -8.95
N ALA A 41 18.01 26.75 -8.61
CA ALA A 41 17.15 26.64 -7.45
C ALA A 41 15.92 25.75 -7.75
N ALA A 42 15.49 25.01 -6.72
CA ALA A 42 14.21 24.33 -6.54
C ALA A 42 13.92 23.18 -7.55
N GLU A 43 13.26 22.09 -7.19
CA GLU A 43 12.01 21.96 -6.44
C GLU A 43 11.95 20.58 -5.75
N GLU A 44 11.68 20.52 -4.44
CA GLU A 44 11.20 19.28 -3.83
C GLU A 44 9.72 19.13 -4.16
N GLN A 45 9.42 18.31 -5.16
CA GLN A 45 8.06 17.89 -5.46
C GLN A 45 7.60 16.91 -4.37
N GLY A 46 6.73 17.39 -3.48
CA GLY A 46 5.96 16.55 -2.57
C GLY A 46 5.03 15.65 -3.41
N VAL A 47 5.39 14.37 -3.52
CA VAL A 47 4.50 13.38 -4.12
C VAL A 47 3.42 13.05 -3.08
N ASP A 48 2.17 13.43 -3.37
CA ASP A 48 1.00 12.90 -2.69
C ASP A 48 0.83 11.42 -3.10
N VAL A 49 1.46 10.51 -2.34
CA VAL A 49 1.29 9.07 -2.54
C VAL A 49 0.05 8.63 -1.77
N SER A 50 -1.12 8.92 -2.33
CA SER A 50 -2.36 8.32 -1.87
C SER A 50 -2.38 6.81 -2.19
N GLY A 51 -2.15 5.98 -1.17
CA GLY A 51 -2.79 4.67 -1.04
C GLY A 51 -2.02 3.38 -1.38
N ALA A 52 -0.73 3.42 -1.71
CA ALA A 52 0.02 2.19 -2.01
C ALA A 52 0.91 1.76 -0.83
N VAL A 53 0.57 0.64 -0.17
CA VAL A 53 1.45 0.01 0.83
C VAL A 53 2.35 -1.01 0.13
N LEU A 54 3.64 -0.71 -0.02
CA LEU A 54 4.64 -1.68 -0.48
C LEU A 54 5.04 -2.59 0.68
N VAL A 55 4.71 -3.88 0.59
CA VAL A 55 5.02 -4.87 1.61
C VAL A 55 5.65 -6.10 0.96
N GLY A 56 6.91 -6.39 1.29
CA GLY A 56 7.57 -7.62 0.83
C GLY A 56 7.64 -7.77 -0.70
N GLY A 57 7.60 -6.67 -1.45
CA GLY A 57 7.55 -6.69 -2.92
C GLY A 57 6.15 -6.85 -3.51
N ASN A 58 5.11 -6.76 -2.69
CA ASN A 58 3.71 -6.78 -3.12
C ASN A 58 3.01 -5.49 -2.69
N ALA A 59 2.10 -5.00 -3.51
CA ALA A 59 1.26 -3.84 -3.19
C ALA A 59 0.01 -3.81 -4.06
N ILE A 60 -1.04 -3.20 -3.53
CA ILE A 60 -2.25 -2.90 -4.28
C ILE A 60 -2.74 -1.51 -3.95
N ALA A 61 -3.26 -0.82 -4.96
CA ALA A 61 -4.01 0.41 -4.81
C ALA A 61 -5.32 0.32 -5.61
N VAL A 62 -6.40 0.76 -4.97
CA VAL A 62 -7.73 0.89 -5.56
C VAL A 62 -8.37 2.16 -5.01
N ASN A 63 -9.02 2.91 -5.89
CA ASN A 63 -9.72 4.13 -5.50
C ASN A 63 -11.20 3.84 -5.24
N ASP A 64 -11.82 4.68 -4.42
CA ASP A 64 -13.26 4.82 -4.41
C ASP A 64 -13.75 5.16 -5.82
N GLN A 65 -14.79 4.45 -6.27
CA GLN A 65 -15.22 4.49 -7.66
C GLN A 65 -16.70 4.14 -7.78
N PRO A 66 -17.39 4.55 -8.86
CA PRO A 66 -18.81 4.27 -9.00
C PRO A 66 -19.13 2.78 -8.92
N ALA A 67 -20.31 2.46 -8.38
CA ALA A 67 -20.83 1.10 -8.37
C ALA A 67 -20.99 0.54 -9.80
N GLY A 68 -20.68 -0.74 -10.00
CA GLY A 68 -20.67 -1.36 -11.32
C GLY A 68 -20.38 -2.85 -11.32
N THR A 69 -20.25 -3.44 -12.51
CA THR A 69 -19.94 -4.86 -12.71
C THR A 69 -18.45 -5.16 -12.78
N SER A 70 -17.60 -4.15 -12.61
CA SER A 70 -16.15 -4.30 -12.57
C SER A 70 -15.53 -3.30 -11.60
N VAL A 71 -14.29 -3.57 -11.17
CA VAL A 71 -13.51 -2.70 -10.29
C VAL A 71 -12.19 -2.37 -10.96
N ALA A 72 -11.94 -1.09 -11.19
CA ALA A 72 -10.67 -0.59 -11.69
C ALA A 72 -9.62 -0.61 -10.57
N ILE A 73 -8.49 -1.25 -10.83
CA ILE A 73 -7.33 -1.30 -9.96
C ILE A 73 -6.30 -0.30 -10.47
N SER A 74 -5.96 0.69 -9.64
CA SER A 74 -5.06 1.78 -10.04
C SER A 74 -3.60 1.34 -10.07
N MET A 75 -3.21 0.42 -9.18
CA MET A 75 -1.87 -0.12 -9.15
C MET A 75 -1.83 -1.52 -8.53
N VAL A 76 -1.04 -2.41 -9.10
CA VAL A 76 -0.64 -3.71 -8.55
C VAL A 76 0.87 -3.85 -8.71
N THR A 77 1.51 -4.32 -7.64
CA THR A 77 2.89 -4.79 -7.64
C THR A 77 2.88 -6.19 -7.05
N LEU A 78 3.51 -7.14 -7.72
CA LEU A 78 3.52 -8.55 -7.36
C LEU A 78 4.93 -9.12 -7.50
N ALA A 79 5.41 -9.80 -6.46
CA ALA A 79 6.71 -10.48 -6.46
C ALA A 79 6.69 -11.77 -7.30
N ALA A 80 5.52 -12.39 -7.46
CA ALA A 80 5.25 -13.55 -8.30
C ALA A 80 3.84 -13.41 -8.90
N ASP A 81 3.54 -14.14 -9.99
CA ASP A 81 2.22 -14.13 -10.62
C ASP A 81 1.13 -14.40 -9.57
N GLY A 82 -0.02 -13.74 -9.73
CA GLY A 82 -1.04 -13.74 -8.70
C GLY A 82 -2.36 -13.13 -9.15
N TRP A 83 -3.25 -12.95 -8.17
CA TRP A 83 -4.60 -12.46 -8.40
C TRP A 83 -4.92 -11.25 -7.56
N VAL A 84 -5.76 -10.38 -8.11
CA VAL A 84 -6.54 -9.42 -7.33
C VAL A 84 -7.96 -9.94 -7.21
N ALA A 85 -8.38 -10.26 -5.99
CA ALA A 85 -9.75 -10.65 -5.69
C ALA A 85 -10.51 -9.48 -5.04
N ILE A 86 -11.76 -9.27 -5.46
CA ILE A 86 -12.66 -8.29 -4.84
C ILE A 86 -13.58 -9.01 -3.86
N HIS A 87 -13.51 -8.63 -2.59
CA HIS A 87 -14.40 -9.11 -1.54
C HIS A 87 -15.46 -8.06 -1.20
N GLU A 88 -16.66 -8.53 -0.89
CA GLU A 88 -17.64 -7.70 -0.17
C GLU A 88 -17.21 -7.44 1.28
N ASP A 89 -17.76 -6.40 1.89
CA ASP A 89 -17.73 -6.27 3.34
C ASP A 89 -18.76 -7.20 4.00
N ARG A 90 -18.31 -7.91 5.03
CA ARG A 90 -19.13 -8.65 5.97
C ARG A 90 -18.70 -8.32 7.38
N ASP A 91 -19.46 -7.46 8.04
CA ASP A 91 -19.24 -7.03 9.42
C ASP A 91 -17.86 -6.36 9.62
N GLY A 92 -17.43 -5.53 8.66
CA GLY A 92 -16.15 -4.82 8.72
C GLY A 92 -14.94 -5.67 8.31
N LYS A 93 -15.18 -6.84 7.70
CA LYS A 93 -14.15 -7.79 7.26
C LYS A 93 -14.41 -8.26 5.83
N PRO A 94 -13.38 -8.70 5.10
CA PRO A 94 -13.55 -9.34 3.80
C PRO A 94 -14.48 -10.56 3.89
N GLY A 95 -15.56 -10.53 3.09
CA GLY A 95 -16.58 -11.57 2.97
C GLY A 95 -16.38 -12.41 1.70
N ASN A 96 -17.49 -12.69 0.99
CA ASN A 96 -17.42 -13.45 -0.26
C ASN A 96 -16.65 -12.72 -1.35
N ILE A 97 -15.94 -13.50 -2.17
CA ILE A 97 -15.28 -13.03 -3.39
C ILE A 97 -16.33 -12.81 -4.48
N LEU A 98 -16.34 -11.62 -5.06
CA LEU A 98 -17.24 -11.17 -6.12
C LEU A 98 -16.63 -11.32 -7.50
N GLY A 99 -15.31 -11.35 -7.59
CA GLY A 99 -14.53 -11.51 -8.82
C GLY A 99 -13.05 -11.59 -8.51
N ALA A 100 -12.26 -12.13 -9.45
CA ALA A 100 -10.81 -12.19 -9.36
C ALA A 100 -10.19 -12.03 -10.74
N GLN A 101 -9.05 -11.33 -10.82
CA GLN A 101 -8.32 -11.12 -12.06
C GLN A 101 -6.84 -11.44 -11.85
N TRP A 102 -6.26 -12.15 -12.82
CA TRP A 102 -4.85 -12.50 -12.80
C TRP A 102 -3.98 -11.32 -13.23
N PHE A 103 -2.83 -11.18 -12.59
CA PHE A 103 -1.78 -10.23 -12.91
C PHE A 103 -0.43 -10.95 -12.89
N PRO A 104 0.44 -10.72 -13.90
CA PRO A 104 1.80 -11.25 -13.85
C PRO A 104 2.62 -10.58 -12.74
N ALA A 105 3.72 -11.17 -12.34
CA ALA A 105 4.74 -10.55 -11.51
C ALA A 105 5.26 -9.26 -12.18
N GLY A 106 5.50 -8.24 -11.37
CA GLY A 106 5.87 -6.93 -11.89
C GLY A 106 5.55 -5.80 -10.93
N GLN A 107 5.81 -4.58 -11.36
CA GLN A 107 5.55 -3.37 -10.57
C GLN A 107 4.68 -2.41 -11.36
N GLY A 108 3.77 -1.73 -10.66
CA GLY A 108 3.00 -0.61 -11.23
C GLY A 108 1.99 -1.00 -12.31
N GLN A 109 1.52 -2.24 -12.32
CA GLN A 109 0.51 -2.72 -13.26
C GLN A 109 -0.86 -2.14 -12.90
N SER A 110 -1.74 -2.03 -13.88
CA SER A 110 -3.13 -1.61 -13.65
C SER A 110 -4.08 -2.48 -14.47
N GLY A 111 -5.35 -2.51 -14.10
CA GLY A 111 -6.31 -3.38 -14.76
C GLY A 111 -7.72 -3.26 -14.18
N SER A 112 -8.58 -4.18 -14.58
CA SER A 112 -9.96 -4.26 -14.14
C SER A 112 -10.26 -5.67 -13.66
N VAL A 113 -11.00 -5.80 -12.56
CA VAL A 113 -11.55 -7.06 -12.08
C VAL A 113 -13.02 -7.13 -12.46
N GLU A 114 -13.39 -8.06 -13.33
CA GLU A 114 -14.79 -8.34 -13.66
C GLU A 114 -15.47 -9.07 -12.49
N LEU A 115 -16.72 -8.69 -12.20
CA LEU A 115 -17.48 -9.21 -11.06
C LEU A 115 -18.64 -10.10 -11.50
N LEU A 116 -18.77 -11.24 -10.84
CA LEU A 116 -19.94 -12.13 -10.95
C LEU A 116 -21.18 -11.50 -10.31
N ARG A 117 -20.97 -10.62 -9.33
CA ARG A 117 -22.00 -9.76 -8.74
C ARG A 117 -21.43 -8.36 -8.57
N GLY A 118 -22.09 -7.40 -9.21
CA GLY A 118 -21.67 -6.00 -9.18
C GLY A 118 -21.66 -5.40 -7.76
N THR A 119 -20.88 -4.34 -7.62
CA THR A 119 -20.89 -3.51 -6.42
C THR A 119 -22.17 -2.67 -6.35
N GLU A 120 -22.50 -2.21 -5.14
CA GLU A 120 -23.69 -1.39 -4.87
C GLU A 120 -23.26 -0.07 -4.24
N ASN A 121 -23.93 1.01 -4.66
CA ASN A 121 -23.64 2.37 -4.17
C ASN A 121 -23.69 2.45 -2.64
N GLY A 122 -22.68 3.11 -2.05
CA GLY A 122 -22.52 3.33 -0.63
C GLY A 122 -21.94 2.13 0.14
N LYS A 123 -21.71 0.98 -0.51
CA LYS A 123 -21.14 -0.20 0.15
C LYS A 123 -19.62 -0.21 0.13
N VAL A 124 -19.06 -0.93 1.09
CA VAL A 124 -17.62 -1.14 1.28
C VAL A 124 -17.20 -2.46 0.67
N TYR A 125 -16.01 -2.47 0.08
CA TYR A 125 -15.39 -3.62 -0.55
C TYR A 125 -13.89 -3.62 -0.26
N TYR A 126 -13.25 -4.77 -0.50
CA TYR A 126 -11.81 -4.95 -0.33
C TYR A 126 -11.21 -5.52 -1.61
N ALA A 127 -10.15 -4.91 -2.12
CA ALA A 127 -9.29 -5.53 -3.11
C ALA A 127 -8.13 -6.22 -2.38
N MET A 128 -7.96 -7.52 -2.58
CA MET A 128 -7.01 -8.36 -1.85
C MET A 128 -6.12 -9.11 -2.83
N LEU A 129 -4.82 -9.21 -2.50
CA LEU A 129 -3.88 -10.01 -3.28
C LEU A 129 -3.96 -11.48 -2.87
N HIS A 130 -3.98 -12.37 -3.86
CA HIS A 130 -3.90 -13.82 -3.71
C HIS A 130 -2.76 -14.39 -4.54
N SER A 131 -2.12 -15.46 -4.07
CA SER A 131 -1.10 -16.18 -4.84
C SER A 131 -1.74 -16.93 -6.01
N ASP A 132 -0.96 -17.22 -7.05
CA ASP A 132 -1.31 -18.19 -8.09
C ASP A 132 -0.42 -19.43 -7.93
N ASP A 133 -0.98 -20.62 -8.17
CA ASP A 133 -0.23 -21.89 -8.12
C ASP A 133 0.48 -22.23 -9.44
N GLY A 134 0.39 -21.35 -10.45
CA GLY A 134 0.99 -21.45 -11.77
C GLY A 134 0.02 -21.96 -12.85
N ASP A 135 -1.24 -22.24 -12.50
CA ASP A 135 -2.23 -22.78 -13.45
C ASP A 135 -3.12 -21.72 -14.11
N HIS A 136 -3.03 -20.47 -13.64
CA HIS A 136 -3.81 -19.31 -14.08
C HIS A 136 -5.33 -19.53 -14.00
N LYS A 137 -5.82 -20.31 -13.04
CA LYS A 137 -7.24 -20.49 -12.73
C LYS A 137 -7.52 -20.25 -11.26
N PHE A 138 -8.22 -19.15 -10.99
CA PHE A 138 -8.55 -18.78 -9.63
C PHE A 138 -9.36 -19.87 -8.88
N ASP A 139 -8.76 -20.46 -7.86
CA ASP A 139 -9.39 -21.35 -6.89
C ASP A 139 -9.16 -20.82 -5.47
N ARG A 140 -10.23 -20.30 -4.85
CA ARG A 140 -10.18 -19.73 -3.49
C ARG A 140 -9.68 -20.68 -2.40
N ALA A 141 -9.66 -22.00 -2.63
CA ALA A 141 -9.15 -22.98 -1.69
C ALA A 141 -7.64 -23.19 -1.80
N ILE A 142 -7.04 -22.85 -2.94
CA ILE A 142 -5.63 -23.06 -3.28
C ILE A 142 -4.89 -21.72 -3.37
N ASP A 143 -5.47 -20.75 -4.06
CA ASP A 143 -4.97 -19.38 -4.24
C ASP A 143 -5.28 -18.57 -2.99
N LEU A 144 -4.43 -18.72 -1.97
CA LEU A 144 -4.62 -18.10 -0.66
C LEU A 144 -4.19 -16.61 -0.65
N PRO A 145 -4.72 -15.80 0.29
CA PRO A 145 -4.29 -14.42 0.44
C PRO A 145 -2.78 -14.29 0.66
N ILE A 146 -2.15 -13.35 -0.04
CA ILE A 146 -0.75 -12.98 0.20
C ILE A 146 -0.69 -12.17 1.50
N ALA A 147 0.14 -12.60 2.44
CA ALA A 147 0.29 -11.96 3.74
C ALA A 147 1.54 -11.08 3.83
N ASP A 148 1.46 -10.02 4.64
CA ASP A 148 2.59 -9.24 5.11
C ASP A 148 3.47 -10.03 6.09
N PRO A 149 4.68 -9.53 6.47
CA PRO A 149 5.52 -10.19 7.47
C PRO A 149 4.89 -10.36 8.86
N LEU A 150 3.78 -9.68 9.15
CA LEU A 150 3.02 -9.79 10.40
C LEU A 150 1.85 -10.79 10.29
N GLY A 151 1.63 -11.37 9.11
CA GLY A 151 0.57 -12.34 8.83
C GLY A 151 -0.77 -11.73 8.41
N ASN A 152 -0.85 -10.41 8.15
CA ASN A 152 -2.08 -9.78 7.66
C ASN A 152 -2.15 -9.87 6.13
N ALA A 153 -3.33 -10.17 5.59
CA ALA A 153 -3.54 -10.14 4.14
C ALA A 153 -3.26 -8.74 3.57
N ILE A 154 -2.54 -8.68 2.45
CA ILE A 154 -2.29 -7.44 1.73
C ILE A 154 -3.55 -7.10 0.95
N MET A 155 -4.25 -6.07 1.41
CA MET A 155 -5.52 -5.62 0.84
C MET A 155 -5.71 -4.11 1.02
N MET A 156 -6.61 -3.53 0.23
CA MET A 156 -7.04 -2.15 0.36
C MET A 156 -8.57 -2.07 0.34
N ARG A 157 -9.14 -1.30 1.26
CA ARG A 157 -10.57 -1.01 1.36
C ARG A 157 -10.94 0.11 0.38
N PHE A 158 -12.08 -0.01 -0.29
CA PHE A 158 -12.68 1.07 -1.07
C PHE A 158 -14.21 1.12 -0.88
N VAL A 159 -14.80 2.25 -1.25
CA VAL A 159 -16.25 2.49 -1.26
C VAL A 159 -16.73 2.57 -2.70
N ALA A 160 -17.81 1.84 -3.01
CA ALA A 160 -18.52 2.02 -4.26
C ALA A 160 -19.40 3.26 -4.18
N THR A 161 -19.18 4.25 -5.05
CA THR A 161 -19.87 5.54 -5.04
C THR A 161 -21.05 5.56 -6.00
N ALA A 162 -21.82 6.65 -5.97
CA ALA A 162 -22.93 6.83 -6.90
C ALA A 162 -22.40 6.99 -8.33
N LEU A 163 -23.12 6.42 -9.30
CA LEU A 163 -22.86 6.71 -10.70
C LEU A 163 -23.06 8.21 -10.97
N PRO A 164 -22.18 8.87 -11.74
CA PRO A 164 -22.41 10.24 -12.17
C PRO A 164 -23.74 10.33 -12.92
N SER A 165 -24.55 11.34 -12.62
CA SER A 165 -25.74 11.64 -13.41
C SER A 165 -25.33 11.95 -14.84
N ALA A 166 -25.93 11.28 -15.83
CA ALA A 166 -25.80 11.69 -17.22
C ALA A 166 -26.35 13.13 -17.37
N GLN A 167 -25.52 14.05 -17.87
CA GLN A 167 -25.89 15.44 -18.18
C GLN A 167 -26.58 15.53 -19.54
#